data_AF-A0A6I6ABD2-F1
#
_entry.id   AF-A0A6I6ABD2-F1
#
_cell.length_a   1.000
_cell.length_b   1.000
_cell.length_c   1.000
_cell.angle_alpha   90.00
_cell.angle_beta   90.00
_cell.angle_gamma   90.00
#
_symmetry.space_group_name_H-M   'P 1'
#
loop_
_entity.id
_entity.type
_entity.pdbx_description
1 polymer ?
#
loop_
_entity_poly.entity_id
_entity_poly.type
_entity_poly.pdbx_seq_one_letter_code
_entity_poly.pdbx_strand_id
1 'polypeptide(L)'
;MRKCCQTVVGLLCVSLLFWSLSSVQGEPEKSASTAGVKKSASLPPEIKQALSEFNSLIGGWRGVGMIKRNSRKGAWSEKAEWVWKFDPKQSGIAYEVEDGKFLKSALLSYDPEQKTYQLATILPDGTKRDYTGALQKDTLVLESQPDAEGAVYRISIRKLNEKRTLVLFEQRNQGQSFYYRLAEVGYTRAGTRLAASGSGGPECIVTGGAGTIAVSHKGKTYYVCCSGCKQAFEDDPETFIAEAKQKAEERRKQSQSR
;
A
#
# COMPACT_ATOMS: atom_id res chain seq x y z
N MET A 1 -34.74 42.74 -41.90
CA MET A 1 -36.20 42.51 -42.12
C MET A 1 -36.54 41.13 -41.55
N ARG A 2 -37.68 40.83 -40.87
CA ARG A 2 -39.10 40.80 -41.33
C ARG A 2 -39.25 39.95 -42.61
N LYS A 3 -40.09 38.90 -42.71
CA LYS A 3 -41.35 38.49 -42.03
C LYS A 3 -41.44 36.93 -41.96
N CYS A 4 -42.12 36.32 -40.97
CA CYS A 4 -43.52 35.79 -40.98
C CYS A 4 -43.73 34.53 -41.88
N CYS A 5 -44.59 33.54 -41.61
CA CYS A 5 -45.64 33.28 -40.59
C CYS A 5 -45.52 31.78 -40.14
N GLN A 6 -46.44 31.02 -39.50
CA GLN A 6 -47.83 31.15 -39.04
C GLN A 6 -48.13 30.17 -37.87
N THR A 7 -49.33 30.17 -37.29
CA THR A 7 -49.79 29.20 -36.27
C THR A 7 -51.33 29.01 -36.33
N VAL A 8 -51.82 27.78 -36.12
CA VAL A 8 -53.24 27.36 -35.99
C VAL A 8 -53.26 26.10 -35.09
N VAL A 9 -54.04 25.89 -34.01
CA VAL A 9 -55.23 26.49 -33.34
C VAL A 9 -56.60 25.87 -33.72
N GLY A 10 -57.21 25.12 -32.79
CA GLY A 10 -58.55 24.51 -32.90
C GLY A 10 -58.55 22.98 -32.63
N LEU A 11 -59.23 22.32 -31.68
CA LEU A 11 -60.02 22.62 -30.45
C LEU A 11 -61.43 21.96 -30.46
N LEU A 12 -61.61 20.94 -29.59
CA LEU A 12 -62.85 20.41 -28.95
C LEU A 12 -64.07 19.96 -29.78
N CYS A 13 -64.45 18.68 -29.59
CA CYS A 13 -65.82 18.15 -29.31
C CYS A 13 -65.74 16.60 -29.17
N VAL A 14 -66.64 15.84 -28.53
CA VAL A 14 -67.31 15.86 -27.20
C VAL A 14 -68.34 14.71 -27.21
N SER A 15 -68.17 13.67 -26.37
CA SER A 15 -69.21 12.69 -25.94
C SER A 15 -69.83 11.77 -27.03
N LEU A 16 -70.57 10.67 -26.77
CA LEU A 16 -70.79 9.79 -25.60
C LEU A 16 -71.46 8.48 -26.10
N LEU A 17 -71.15 7.31 -25.51
CA LEU A 17 -72.06 6.15 -25.40
C LEU A 17 -71.48 5.07 -24.46
N PHE A 18 -72.26 4.04 -24.12
CA PHE A 18 -72.19 3.33 -22.82
C PHE A 18 -72.41 1.80 -22.95
N TRP A 19 -72.06 1.06 -21.88
CA TRP A 19 -72.22 -0.41 -21.66
C TRP A 19 -71.12 -1.26 -22.35
N SER A 20 -70.68 -2.40 -21.79
CA SER A 20 -71.25 -3.23 -20.70
C SER A 20 -70.34 -3.46 -19.49
N LEU A 21 -70.92 -4.00 -18.40
CA LEU A 21 -70.22 -4.36 -17.17
C LEU A 21 -69.50 -5.71 -17.28
N SER A 22 -68.38 -5.84 -16.57
CA SER A 22 -67.95 -7.09 -15.92
C SER A 22 -67.22 -6.75 -14.63
N SER A 23 -67.89 -6.92 -13.48
CA SER A 23 -67.32 -6.67 -12.16
C SER A 23 -66.62 -7.91 -11.61
N VAL A 24 -65.36 -7.78 -11.19
CA VAL A 24 -64.77 -8.64 -10.16
C VAL A 24 -63.91 -7.78 -9.24
N GLN A 25 -63.90 -8.10 -7.95
CA GLN A 25 -63.49 -7.20 -6.87
C GLN A 25 -61.97 -7.00 -6.79
N GLY A 26 -61.55 -5.79 -6.39
CA GLY A 26 -60.13 -5.44 -6.20
C GLY A 26 -59.88 -3.95 -5.90
N GLU A 27 -60.63 -3.37 -4.96
CA GLU A 27 -60.44 -1.97 -4.51
C GLU A 27 -59.57 -1.90 -3.22
N PRO A 28 -59.14 -0.72 -2.74
CA PRO A 28 -57.75 -0.32 -2.92
C PRO A 28 -56.99 -0.14 -1.60
N GLU A 29 -55.66 -0.11 -1.64
CA GLU A 29 -54.92 0.46 -0.51
C GLU A 29 -53.62 1.20 -0.89
N LYS A 30 -53.41 2.35 -0.25
CA LYS A 30 -52.13 3.07 -0.23
C LYS A 30 -51.16 2.27 0.62
N SER A 31 -49.95 1.99 0.12
CA SER A 31 -48.85 1.62 1.02
C SER A 31 -47.51 2.25 0.61
N ALA A 32 -46.77 2.63 1.64
CA ALA A 32 -45.38 3.06 1.72
C ALA A 32 -44.63 3.41 0.43
N SER A 33 -44.23 4.68 0.34
CA SER A 33 -42.92 5.06 -0.21
C SER A 33 -41.81 4.36 0.60
N THR A 34 -41.39 3.18 0.15
CA THR A 34 -40.28 2.43 0.76
C THR A 34 -38.93 3.04 0.37
N ALA A 35 -38.45 3.97 1.20
CA ALA A 35 -37.07 4.43 1.13
C ALA A 35 -36.11 3.27 1.47
N GLY A 36 -35.42 2.74 0.47
CA GLY A 36 -34.43 1.68 0.62
C GLY A 36 -33.64 1.47 -0.68
N VAL A 37 -32.33 1.17 -0.66
CA VAL A 37 -31.38 1.07 0.47
C VAL A 37 -30.07 1.70 0.00
N LYS A 38 -29.33 2.41 0.88
CA LYS A 38 -27.95 2.81 0.56
C LYS A 38 -27.10 1.55 0.38
N LYS A 39 -26.84 1.17 -0.88
CA LYS A 39 -26.04 -0.01 -1.23
C LYS A 39 -24.67 0.10 -0.56
N SER A 40 -24.40 -0.79 0.38
CA SER A 40 -23.12 -0.85 1.10
C SER A 40 -21.96 -1.00 0.09
N ALA A 41 -20.85 -0.32 0.35
CA ALA A 41 -19.68 -0.31 -0.53
C ALA A 41 -18.85 -1.61 -0.41
N SER A 42 -19.49 -2.75 -0.65
CA SER A 42 -18.85 -4.06 -0.71
C SER A 42 -18.09 -4.24 -2.03
N LEU A 43 -16.78 -4.49 -1.96
CA LEU A 43 -15.99 -4.93 -3.10
C LEU A 43 -16.60 -6.20 -3.75
N PRO A 44 -16.56 -6.33 -5.09
CA PRO A 44 -16.89 -7.57 -5.78
C PRO A 44 -16.07 -8.76 -5.24
N PRO A 45 -16.64 -9.99 -5.18
CA PRO A 45 -15.98 -11.14 -4.58
C PRO A 45 -14.59 -11.46 -5.14
N GLU A 46 -14.42 -11.37 -6.47
CA GLU A 46 -13.13 -11.63 -7.14
C GLU A 46 -12.07 -10.60 -6.75
N ILE A 47 -12.39 -9.30 -6.79
CA ILE A 47 -11.48 -8.21 -6.38
C ILE A 47 -11.11 -8.38 -4.90
N LYS A 48 -12.08 -8.73 -4.04
CA LYS A 48 -11.83 -9.03 -2.63
C LYS A 48 -10.90 -10.23 -2.45
N GLN A 49 -11.07 -11.30 -3.24
CA GLN A 49 -10.22 -12.49 -3.20
C GLN A 49 -8.80 -12.17 -3.66
N ALA A 50 -8.61 -11.54 -4.81
CA ALA A 50 -7.31 -11.15 -5.35
C ALA A 50 -6.53 -10.24 -4.38
N LEU A 51 -7.19 -9.23 -3.80
CA LEU A 51 -6.55 -8.35 -2.82
C LEU A 51 -6.30 -9.02 -1.45
N SER A 52 -7.00 -10.10 -1.12
CA SER A 52 -6.79 -10.81 0.16
C SER A 52 -5.41 -11.47 0.28
N GLU A 53 -4.73 -11.72 -0.85
CA GLU A 53 -3.32 -12.15 -0.93
C GLU A 53 -2.33 -11.19 -0.23
N PHE A 54 -2.74 -9.95 0.01
CA PHE A 54 -1.92 -8.89 0.61
C PHE A 54 -2.33 -8.58 2.06
N ASN A 55 -3.27 -9.33 2.64
CA ASN A 55 -3.69 -9.16 4.05
C ASN A 55 -2.51 -9.27 5.04
N SER A 56 -1.47 -10.05 4.73
CA SER A 56 -0.27 -10.17 5.56
C SER A 56 0.59 -8.90 5.59
N LEU A 57 0.41 -7.98 4.65
CA LEU A 57 1.03 -6.66 4.67
C LEU A 57 0.32 -5.68 5.62
N ILE A 58 -0.99 -5.85 5.88
CA ILE A 58 -1.81 -4.86 6.59
C ILE A 58 -1.26 -4.53 7.98
N GLY A 59 -1.19 -3.23 8.30
CA GLY A 59 -0.55 -2.65 9.47
C GLY A 59 0.75 -1.89 9.15
N GLY A 60 1.34 -1.30 10.19
CA GLY A 60 2.55 -0.48 10.09
C GLY A 60 3.87 -1.25 9.96
N TRP A 61 4.86 -0.59 9.37
CA TRP A 61 6.21 -1.09 9.09
C TRP A 61 7.28 0.00 9.25
N ARG A 62 8.51 -0.43 9.53
CA ARG A 62 9.73 0.38 9.53
C ARG A 62 10.65 -0.12 8.43
N GLY A 63 10.94 0.72 7.45
CA GLY A 63 11.78 0.44 6.29
C GLY A 63 13.20 0.96 6.47
N VAL A 64 14.17 0.26 5.88
CA VAL A 64 15.51 0.78 5.61
C VAL A 64 15.77 0.65 4.12
N GLY A 65 15.90 1.79 3.44
CA GLY A 65 16.14 1.89 2.01
C GLY A 65 17.62 1.87 1.66
N MET A 66 17.99 1.10 0.63
CA MET A 66 19.38 0.91 0.19
C MET A 66 19.48 0.95 -1.33
N ILE A 67 20.13 2.00 -1.86
CA ILE A 67 20.45 2.17 -3.28
C ILE A 67 21.27 0.97 -3.77
N LYS A 68 22.52 0.87 -3.30
CA LYS A 68 23.40 -0.29 -3.54
C LYS A 68 23.17 -1.36 -2.47
N ARG A 69 22.97 -2.61 -2.91
CA ARG A 69 22.91 -3.78 -2.02
C ARG A 69 24.15 -3.83 -1.11
N ASN A 70 23.94 -4.10 0.18
CA ASN A 70 24.99 -4.20 1.20
C ASN A 70 25.87 -2.93 1.35
N SER A 71 25.33 -1.72 1.15
CA SER A 71 26.04 -0.47 1.45
C SER A 71 25.14 0.57 2.13
N ARG A 72 25.63 1.21 3.19
CA ARG A 72 24.96 2.35 3.87
C ARG A 72 25.05 3.66 3.08
N LYS A 73 25.88 3.77 2.03
CA LYS A 73 26.06 5.03 1.26
C LYS A 73 24.77 5.41 0.52
N GLY A 74 24.16 6.52 0.93
CA GLY A 74 22.88 7.02 0.41
C GLY A 74 21.63 6.29 0.95
N ALA A 75 21.80 5.35 1.87
CA ALA A 75 20.71 4.68 2.56
C ALA A 75 19.85 5.66 3.37
N TRP A 76 18.64 5.23 3.75
CA TRP A 76 17.73 6.02 4.57
C TRP A 76 16.78 5.12 5.37
N SER A 77 16.06 5.72 6.31
CA SER A 77 14.94 5.10 7.01
C SER A 77 13.63 5.70 6.51
N GLU A 78 12.60 4.88 6.38
CA GLU A 78 11.23 5.32 6.06
C GLU A 78 10.23 4.54 6.92
N LYS A 79 9.02 5.06 7.12
CA LYS A 79 7.91 4.31 7.74
C LYS A 79 6.84 4.04 6.70
N ALA A 80 6.08 2.96 6.86
CA ALA A 80 4.94 2.71 5.99
C ALA A 80 3.75 2.11 6.74
N GLU A 81 2.54 2.43 6.29
CA GLU A 81 1.29 1.83 6.75
C GLU A 81 0.56 1.20 5.57
N TRP A 82 0.14 -0.06 5.73
CA TRP A 82 -0.69 -0.76 4.74
C TRP A 82 -2.10 -0.90 5.28
N VAL A 83 -3.08 -0.25 4.66
CA VAL A 83 -4.44 -0.14 5.19
C VAL A 83 -5.50 -0.33 4.12
N TRP A 84 -6.54 -1.11 4.42
CA TRP A 84 -7.70 -1.22 3.54
C TRP A 84 -8.46 0.11 3.45
N LYS A 85 -8.72 0.58 2.24
CA LYS A 85 -9.60 1.73 1.97
C LYS A 85 -10.84 1.27 1.20
N PHE A 86 -12.00 1.61 1.73
CA PHE A 86 -13.30 1.32 1.15
C PHE A 86 -14.01 2.63 0.81
N ASP A 87 -13.79 3.14 -0.40
CA ASP A 87 -14.49 4.30 -0.95
C ASP A 87 -15.36 3.88 -2.16
N PRO A 88 -16.56 4.47 -2.35
CA PRO A 88 -17.45 4.14 -3.47
C PRO A 88 -16.88 4.37 -4.88
N LYS A 89 -15.81 5.15 -5.02
CA LYS A 89 -15.13 5.41 -6.31
C LYS A 89 -13.86 4.56 -6.47
N GLN A 90 -13.08 4.40 -5.40
CA GLN A 90 -11.82 3.63 -5.43
C GLN A 90 -11.60 2.87 -4.11
N SER A 91 -11.92 1.57 -4.12
CA SER A 91 -11.67 0.65 -3.00
C SER A 91 -10.46 -0.24 -3.30
N GLY A 92 -9.62 -0.49 -2.29
CA GLY A 92 -8.38 -1.25 -2.44
C GLY A 92 -7.54 -1.26 -1.16
N ILE A 93 -6.25 -1.57 -1.27
CA ILE A 93 -5.29 -1.51 -0.17
C ILE A 93 -4.35 -0.32 -0.41
N ALA A 94 -4.42 0.69 0.46
CA ALA A 94 -3.48 1.80 0.45
C ALA A 94 -2.15 1.41 1.11
N TYR A 95 -1.08 1.98 0.58
CA TYR A 95 0.30 1.85 1.05
C TYR A 95 0.83 3.27 1.19
N GLU A 96 0.88 3.79 2.42
CA GLU A 96 1.29 5.16 2.72
C GLU A 96 2.71 5.16 3.26
N VAL A 97 3.56 6.09 2.82
CA VAL A 97 5.00 6.10 3.14
C VAL A 97 5.43 7.47 3.69
N GLU A 98 6.06 7.43 4.86
CA GLU A 98 6.64 8.58 5.56
C GLU A 98 8.16 8.55 5.38
N ASP A 99 8.78 9.70 5.09
CA ASP A 99 10.21 9.86 4.78
C ASP A 99 10.70 9.07 3.54
N GLY A 100 9.78 8.63 2.68
CA GLY A 100 10.06 7.80 1.50
C GLY A 100 10.75 8.54 0.34
N LYS A 101 11.78 7.92 -0.25
CA LYS A 101 12.54 8.51 -1.39
C LYS A 101 12.01 8.15 -2.78
N PHE A 102 11.24 7.07 -2.90
CA PHE A 102 10.76 6.54 -4.20
C PHE A 102 9.23 6.49 -4.30
N LEU A 103 8.53 6.66 -3.17
CA LEU A 103 7.08 6.58 -3.08
C LEU A 103 6.63 7.45 -1.90
N LYS A 104 5.48 8.12 -2.04
CA LYS A 104 4.79 8.84 -0.97
C LYS A 104 3.51 8.12 -0.57
N SER A 105 2.76 7.64 -1.56
CA SER A 105 1.64 6.74 -1.34
C SER A 105 1.31 5.93 -2.59
N ALA A 106 0.65 4.79 -2.42
CA ALA A 106 0.01 4.05 -3.50
C ALA A 106 -1.36 3.49 -3.07
N LEU A 107 -2.18 3.15 -4.06
CA LEU A 107 -3.40 2.36 -3.89
C LEU A 107 -3.32 1.11 -4.78
N LEU A 108 -3.27 -0.06 -4.15
CA LEU A 108 -3.33 -1.36 -4.81
C LEU A 108 -4.79 -1.76 -5.03
N SER A 109 -5.17 -1.98 -6.28
CA SER A 109 -6.45 -2.56 -6.70
C SER A 109 -6.22 -3.73 -7.67
N TYR A 110 -7.31 -4.35 -8.13
CA TYR A 110 -7.27 -5.47 -9.06
C TYR A 110 -8.34 -5.28 -10.14
N ASP A 111 -7.94 -5.52 -11.38
CA ASP A 111 -8.75 -5.46 -12.59
C ASP A 111 -9.20 -6.89 -12.94
N PRO A 112 -10.50 -7.25 -12.82
CA PRO A 112 -10.97 -8.61 -13.12
C PRO A 112 -11.09 -8.91 -14.62
N GLU A 113 -11.15 -7.88 -15.48
CA GLU A 113 -11.25 -8.07 -16.94
C GLU A 113 -9.87 -8.43 -17.50
N GLN A 114 -8.83 -7.67 -17.11
CA GLN A 114 -7.44 -7.91 -17.50
C GLN A 114 -6.73 -8.94 -16.61
N LYS A 115 -7.30 -9.25 -15.43
CA LYS A 115 -6.72 -10.12 -14.39
C LYS A 115 -5.37 -9.65 -13.88
N THR A 116 -5.19 -8.33 -13.82
CA THR A 116 -3.97 -7.66 -13.39
C THR A 116 -4.17 -6.89 -12.10
N TYR A 117 -3.11 -6.80 -11.31
CA TYR A 117 -3.03 -5.85 -10.21
C TYR A 117 -2.66 -4.48 -10.77
N GLN A 118 -3.33 -3.45 -10.25
CA GLN A 118 -3.09 -2.05 -10.59
C GLN A 118 -2.59 -1.35 -9.34
N LEU A 119 -1.51 -0.58 -9.47
CA LEU A 119 -0.94 0.21 -8.38
C LEU A 119 -0.87 1.67 -8.83
N ALA A 120 -1.89 2.45 -8.45
CA ALA A 120 -1.89 3.88 -8.68
C ALA A 120 -0.97 4.55 -7.65
N THR A 121 -0.04 5.42 -8.06
CA THR A 121 0.97 5.99 -7.13
C THR A 121 1.08 7.50 -7.14
N ILE A 122 1.58 8.02 -6.02
CA ILE A 122 2.05 9.39 -5.86
C ILE A 122 3.50 9.32 -5.38
N LEU A 123 4.40 9.99 -6.11
CA LEU A 123 5.83 10.07 -5.82
C LEU A 123 6.09 11.20 -4.79
N PRO A 124 7.29 11.30 -4.19
CA PRO A 124 7.58 12.32 -3.17
C PRO A 124 7.40 13.77 -3.63
N ASP A 125 7.62 14.05 -4.92
CA ASP A 125 7.39 15.36 -5.56
C ASP A 125 5.90 15.67 -5.83
N GLY A 126 5.00 14.71 -5.61
CA GLY A 126 3.56 14.83 -5.89
C GLY A 126 3.15 14.43 -7.31
N THR A 127 4.08 14.06 -8.19
CA THR A 127 3.76 13.48 -9.49
C THR A 127 3.15 12.08 -9.34
N LYS A 128 2.50 11.58 -10.40
CA LYS A 128 1.92 10.23 -10.44
C LYS A 128 2.67 9.34 -11.42
N ARG A 129 2.77 8.07 -11.09
CA ARG A 129 3.24 7.01 -11.99
C ARG A 129 2.49 5.73 -11.66
N ASP A 130 1.55 5.34 -12.49
CA ASP A 130 0.72 4.17 -12.23
C ASP A 130 1.37 2.92 -12.86
N TYR A 131 1.25 1.77 -12.19
CA TYR A 131 1.89 0.52 -12.59
C TYR A 131 0.87 -0.61 -12.70
N THR A 132 1.10 -1.54 -13.63
CA THR A 132 0.24 -2.72 -13.87
C THR A 132 1.09 -4.00 -13.79
N GLY A 133 0.51 -5.12 -13.34
CA GLY A 133 1.24 -6.39 -13.33
C GLY A 133 0.56 -7.54 -12.59
N ALA A 134 1.37 -8.47 -12.07
CA ALA A 134 0.93 -9.79 -11.63
C ALA A 134 1.65 -10.30 -10.36
N LEU A 135 0.94 -11.10 -9.56
CA LEU A 135 1.50 -11.81 -8.41
C LEU A 135 2.22 -13.09 -8.87
N GLN A 136 3.54 -13.13 -8.69
CA GLN A 136 4.41 -14.24 -9.04
C GLN A 136 4.90 -14.93 -7.76
N LYS A 137 4.18 -15.98 -7.33
CA LYS A 137 4.35 -16.60 -6.01
C LYS A 137 4.24 -15.52 -4.91
N ASP A 138 5.30 -15.31 -4.13
CA ASP A 138 5.34 -14.33 -3.04
C ASP A 138 5.66 -12.89 -3.48
N THR A 139 5.90 -12.65 -4.78
CA THR A 139 6.35 -11.35 -5.31
C THR A 139 5.32 -10.76 -6.27
N LEU A 140 4.69 -9.64 -5.88
CA LEU A 140 3.92 -8.82 -6.81
C LEU A 140 4.90 -7.99 -7.65
N VAL A 141 4.88 -8.19 -8.97
CA VAL A 141 5.73 -7.48 -9.93
C VAL A 141 4.86 -6.58 -10.79
N LEU A 142 5.17 -5.29 -10.81
CA LEU A 142 4.39 -4.23 -11.45
C LEU A 142 5.32 -3.33 -12.28
N GLU A 143 4.98 -3.10 -13.55
CA GLU A 143 5.74 -2.23 -14.46
C GLU A 143 4.88 -1.01 -14.86
N SER A 144 5.50 0.16 -15.01
CA SER A 144 4.81 1.38 -15.44
C SER A 144 4.66 1.41 -16.96
N GLN A 145 3.81 2.31 -17.46
CA GLN A 145 3.98 2.77 -18.85
C GLN A 145 5.31 3.54 -18.99
N PRO A 146 5.88 3.67 -20.20
CA PRO A 146 7.03 4.53 -20.45
C PRO A 146 6.72 5.99 -20.11
N ASP A 147 7.72 6.73 -19.61
CA ASP A 147 7.67 8.19 -19.50
C ASP A 147 8.01 8.89 -20.83
N ALA A 148 8.14 10.22 -20.81
CA ALA A 148 8.42 11.02 -22.01
C ALA A 148 9.80 10.70 -22.62
N GLU A 149 10.75 10.28 -21.77
CA GLU A 149 12.09 9.82 -22.09
C GLU A 149 12.12 8.33 -22.51
N GLY A 150 10.97 7.65 -22.53
CA GLY A 150 10.82 6.25 -22.90
C GLY A 150 11.38 5.27 -21.87
N ALA A 151 11.62 5.71 -20.63
CA ALA A 151 12.05 4.86 -19.53
C ALA A 151 10.86 4.17 -18.85
N VAL A 152 11.02 2.89 -18.54
CA VAL A 152 10.04 2.07 -17.81
C VAL A 152 10.54 1.80 -16.41
N TYR A 153 9.67 1.97 -15.42
CA TYR A 153 9.96 1.70 -14.02
C TYR A 153 9.28 0.42 -13.56
N ARG A 154 9.90 -0.27 -12.61
CA ARG A 154 9.34 -1.47 -12.00
C ARG A 154 9.38 -1.40 -10.48
N ILE A 155 8.28 -1.84 -9.86
CA ILE A 155 8.18 -2.09 -8.44
C ILE A 155 7.95 -3.59 -8.24
N SER A 156 8.80 -4.23 -7.44
CA SER A 156 8.62 -5.62 -7.01
C SER A 156 8.43 -5.69 -5.49
N ILE A 157 7.23 -6.07 -5.05
CA ILE A 157 6.85 -6.19 -3.63
C ILE A 157 6.88 -7.67 -3.25
N ARG A 158 7.94 -8.08 -2.53
CA ARG A 158 8.17 -9.47 -2.14
C ARG A 158 7.86 -9.71 -0.67
N LYS A 159 6.82 -10.51 -0.41
CA LYS A 159 6.56 -11.14 0.89
C LYS A 159 7.73 -12.12 1.18
N LEU A 160 8.36 -12.02 2.36
CA LEU A 160 9.35 -13.03 2.83
C LEU A 160 8.83 -13.82 4.03
N ASN A 161 8.09 -13.16 4.92
CA ASN A 161 7.28 -13.72 6.00
C ASN A 161 6.46 -12.58 6.64
N GLU A 162 5.60 -12.88 7.59
CA GLU A 162 4.72 -11.93 8.32
C GLU A 162 5.43 -10.70 8.92
N LYS A 163 6.74 -10.78 9.13
CA LYS A 163 7.58 -9.75 9.77
C LYS A 163 8.55 -9.08 8.79
N ARG A 164 8.62 -9.55 7.53
CA ARG A 164 9.57 -9.10 6.51
C ARG A 164 8.95 -9.03 5.10
N THR A 165 9.02 -7.84 4.53
CA THR A 165 8.70 -7.55 3.13
C THR A 165 9.85 -6.77 2.51
N LEU A 166 10.16 -7.01 1.23
CA LEU A 166 11.07 -6.18 0.44
C LEU A 166 10.28 -5.42 -0.63
N VAL A 167 10.59 -4.15 -0.84
CA VAL A 167 10.10 -3.37 -1.98
C VAL A 167 11.31 -2.95 -2.82
N LEU A 168 11.46 -3.52 -4.00
CA LEU A 168 12.55 -3.26 -4.94
C LEU A 168 12.07 -2.28 -6.02
N PHE A 169 12.84 -1.22 -6.25
CA PHE A 169 12.62 -0.20 -7.27
C PHE A 169 13.69 -0.32 -8.37
N GLU A 170 13.25 -0.40 -9.62
CA GLU A 170 14.08 -0.62 -10.79
C GLU A 170 13.65 0.28 -11.97
N GLN A 171 14.57 0.51 -12.90
CA GLN A 171 14.36 1.29 -14.13
C GLN A 171 15.02 0.60 -15.33
N ARG A 172 14.45 0.79 -16.52
CA ARG A 172 14.99 0.35 -17.81
C ARG A 172 14.76 1.47 -18.82
N ASN A 173 15.83 2.03 -19.37
CA ASN A 173 15.73 3.17 -20.28
C ASN A 173 15.35 2.72 -21.70
N GLN A 174 14.95 3.66 -22.55
CA GLN A 174 14.64 3.39 -23.94
C GLN A 174 15.81 2.65 -24.63
N GLY A 175 15.49 1.60 -25.40
CA GLY A 175 16.48 0.74 -26.05
C GLY A 175 17.21 -0.27 -25.14
N GLN A 176 17.07 -0.19 -23.80
CA GLN A 176 17.65 -1.18 -22.89
C GLN A 176 16.75 -2.41 -22.74
N SER A 177 17.38 -3.60 -22.73
CA SER A 177 16.72 -4.90 -22.53
C SER A 177 16.67 -5.36 -21.07
N PHE A 178 17.45 -4.75 -20.18
CA PHE A 178 17.57 -5.12 -18.77
C PHE A 178 17.13 -3.99 -17.83
N TYR A 179 16.59 -4.37 -16.68
CA TYR A 179 16.32 -3.46 -15.58
C TYR A 179 17.57 -3.28 -14.71
N TYR A 180 17.85 -2.05 -14.28
CA TYR A 180 18.82 -1.74 -13.24
C TYR A 180 18.12 -1.29 -11.95
N ARG A 181 18.71 -1.66 -10.82
CA ARG A 181 18.21 -1.33 -9.48
C ARG A 181 18.45 0.14 -9.16
N LEU A 182 17.38 0.85 -8.82
CA LEU A 182 17.44 2.19 -8.21
C LEU A 182 17.68 2.08 -6.71
N ALA A 183 16.84 1.31 -6.01
CA ALA A 183 16.98 1.02 -4.59
C ALA A 183 16.09 -0.17 -4.16
N GLU A 184 16.22 -0.60 -2.92
CA GLU A 184 15.36 -1.61 -2.29
C GLU A 184 15.13 -1.22 -0.83
N VAL A 185 13.90 -1.34 -0.35
CA VAL A 185 13.54 -1.07 1.05
C VAL A 185 13.26 -2.38 1.77
N GLY A 186 14.02 -2.64 2.83
CA GLY A 186 13.88 -3.79 3.69
C GLY A 186 12.96 -3.51 4.88
N TYR A 187 11.66 -3.77 4.73
CA TYR A 187 10.65 -3.48 5.75
C TYR A 187 10.65 -4.48 6.92
N THR A 188 10.25 -3.99 8.08
CA THR A 188 10.07 -4.72 9.35
C THR A 188 8.71 -4.36 9.93
N ARG A 189 7.85 -5.33 10.28
CA ARG A 189 6.52 -5.03 10.87
C ARG A 189 6.67 -4.21 12.16
N ALA A 190 5.90 -3.14 12.30
CA ALA A 190 5.90 -2.27 13.47
C ALA A 190 5.51 -3.04 14.74
N GLY A 191 5.97 -2.58 15.91
CA GLY A 191 5.92 -3.34 17.17
C GLY A 191 6.85 -4.56 17.22
N THR A 192 7.11 -5.23 16.09
CA THR A 192 8.04 -6.37 16.04
C THR A 192 9.50 -5.92 16.01
N ARG A 193 10.33 -6.67 16.75
CA ARG A 193 11.79 -6.66 16.67
C ARG A 193 12.23 -7.75 15.69
N LEU A 194 13.32 -7.53 14.96
CA LEU A 194 13.75 -8.44 13.88
C LEU A 194 14.16 -9.85 14.34
N ALA A 195 14.45 -10.01 15.62
CA ALA A 195 14.18 -11.24 16.36
C ALA A 195 13.57 -10.85 17.70
N ALA A 196 12.62 -11.61 18.24
CA ALA A 196 12.05 -11.28 19.55
C ALA A 196 13.04 -11.64 20.66
N SER A 197 13.48 -10.67 21.46
CA SER A 197 14.26 -10.91 22.69
C SER A 197 13.38 -11.46 23.82
N GLY A 198 12.64 -12.54 23.55
CA GLY A 198 11.84 -13.30 24.52
C GLY A 198 12.62 -14.42 25.21
N SER A 199 13.88 -14.64 24.83
CA SER A 199 14.73 -15.76 25.29
C SER A 199 15.72 -15.38 26.39
N GLY A 200 15.60 -14.20 27.01
CA GLY A 200 16.54 -13.69 28.02
C GLY A 200 17.94 -13.32 27.49
N GLY A 201 18.22 -13.56 26.20
CA GLY A 201 19.50 -13.23 25.56
C GLY A 201 19.69 -11.73 25.28
N PRO A 202 20.94 -11.32 24.96
CA PRO A 202 21.29 -9.92 24.73
C PRO A 202 20.58 -9.30 23.52
N GLU A 203 20.49 -7.98 23.48
CA GLU A 203 19.87 -7.22 22.39
C GLU A 203 20.84 -6.99 21.23
N CYS A 204 20.38 -7.22 19.99
CA CYS A 204 21.11 -6.89 18.77
C CYS A 204 21.18 -5.37 18.61
N ILE A 205 22.39 -4.80 18.72
CA ILE A 205 22.61 -3.35 18.76
C ILE A 205 22.13 -2.63 17.48
N VAL A 206 22.15 -3.31 16.33
CA VAL A 206 21.75 -2.76 15.02
C VAL A 206 20.23 -2.80 14.80
N THR A 207 19.50 -3.78 15.37
CA THR A 207 18.09 -4.04 15.00
C THR A 207 17.10 -4.11 16.17
N GLY A 208 17.57 -4.04 17.42
CA GLY A 208 16.77 -4.30 18.62
C GLY A 208 16.29 -5.76 18.73
N GLY A 209 16.85 -6.66 17.90
CA GLY A 209 16.51 -8.09 17.90
C GLY A 209 17.13 -8.88 19.05
N ALA A 210 16.91 -10.19 19.09
CA ALA A 210 17.78 -11.09 19.85
C ALA A 210 19.18 -11.13 19.19
N GLY A 211 20.23 -10.84 19.96
CA GLY A 211 21.62 -10.94 19.54
C GLY A 211 22.18 -12.34 19.83
N THR A 212 22.81 -12.95 18.84
CA THR A 212 23.35 -14.32 18.89
C THR A 212 24.85 -14.39 18.58
N ILE A 213 25.39 -13.34 17.95
CA ILE A 213 26.81 -13.20 17.58
C ILE A 213 27.38 -12.07 18.42
N ALA A 214 28.49 -12.32 19.12
CA ALA A 214 29.23 -11.29 19.83
C ALA A 214 30.14 -10.50 18.86
N VAL A 215 30.25 -9.19 19.08
CA VAL A 215 31.15 -8.27 18.37
C VAL A 215 31.78 -7.31 19.38
N SER A 216 33.04 -6.92 19.19
CA SER A 216 33.79 -6.14 20.19
C SER A 216 34.27 -4.82 19.62
N HIS A 217 34.03 -3.72 20.32
CA HIS A 217 34.53 -2.39 19.95
C HIS A 217 34.96 -1.58 21.19
N LYS A 218 36.09 -0.89 21.11
CA LYS A 218 36.67 -0.11 22.24
C LYS A 218 36.70 -0.88 23.58
N GLY A 219 37.05 -2.16 23.53
CA GLY A 219 37.12 -3.04 24.71
C GLY A 219 35.76 -3.47 25.30
N LYS A 220 34.64 -3.19 24.62
CA LYS A 220 33.29 -3.57 25.05
C LYS A 220 32.65 -4.56 24.08
N THR A 221 32.01 -5.58 24.64
CA THR A 221 31.24 -6.57 23.88
C THR A 221 29.83 -6.07 23.64
N TYR A 222 29.39 -6.16 22.39
CA TYR A 222 28.03 -5.94 21.92
C TYR A 222 27.55 -7.20 21.19
N TYR A 223 26.27 -7.26 20.84
CA TYR A 223 25.70 -8.43 20.17
C TYR A 223 24.93 -8.02 18.91
N VAL A 224 24.88 -8.93 17.94
CA VAL A 224 24.18 -8.78 16.66
C VAL A 224 23.44 -10.07 16.27
N CYS A 225 22.39 -9.96 15.45
CA CYS A 225 21.52 -11.09 15.10
C CYS A 225 21.93 -11.87 13.83
N CYS A 226 22.83 -11.34 13.00
CA CYS A 226 23.33 -11.99 11.79
C CYS A 226 24.64 -11.34 11.29
N SER A 227 25.32 -11.99 10.33
CA SER A 227 26.53 -11.48 9.67
C SER A 227 26.36 -10.10 9.03
N GLY A 228 25.19 -9.82 8.43
CA GLY A 228 24.89 -8.49 7.88
C GLY A 228 24.81 -7.39 8.95
N CYS A 229 24.37 -7.73 10.17
CA CYS A 229 24.40 -6.81 11.30
C CYS A 229 25.79 -6.71 11.94
N LYS A 230 26.62 -7.77 11.86
CA LYS A 230 28.04 -7.69 12.21
C LYS A 230 28.75 -6.67 11.33
N GLN A 231 28.66 -6.82 10.00
CA GLN A 231 29.29 -5.88 9.05
C GLN A 231 28.79 -4.45 9.27
N ALA A 232 27.48 -4.24 9.40
CA ALA A 232 26.93 -2.91 9.64
C ALA A 232 27.45 -2.26 10.94
N PHE A 233 27.67 -3.06 12.00
CA PHE A 233 28.27 -2.58 13.24
C PHE A 233 29.77 -2.29 13.12
N GLU A 234 30.51 -3.09 12.34
CA GLU A 234 31.94 -2.89 12.10
C GLU A 234 32.21 -1.68 11.16
N ASP A 235 31.28 -1.38 10.24
CA ASP A 235 31.33 -0.22 9.35
C ASP A 235 31.11 1.13 10.08
N ASP A 236 30.27 1.15 11.12
CA ASP A 236 29.76 2.38 11.77
C ASP A 236 29.38 2.16 13.26
N PRO A 237 30.33 1.75 14.13
CA PRO A 237 30.01 1.32 15.49
C PRO A 237 29.52 2.45 16.40
N GLU A 238 30.04 3.68 16.23
CA GLU A 238 29.71 4.81 17.12
C GLU A 238 28.23 5.21 17.01
N THR A 239 27.66 5.20 15.81
CA THR A 239 26.25 5.55 15.57
C THR A 239 25.32 4.57 16.28
N PHE A 240 25.55 3.26 16.12
CA PHE A 240 24.75 2.24 16.81
C PHE A 240 24.93 2.26 18.33
N ILE A 241 26.13 2.60 18.83
CA ILE A 241 26.37 2.79 20.27
C ILE A 241 25.66 4.04 20.82
N ALA A 242 25.58 5.13 20.05
CA ALA A 242 24.84 6.33 20.43
C ALA A 242 23.32 6.06 20.47
N GLU A 243 22.76 5.46 19.42
CA GLU A 243 21.36 5.04 19.38
C GLU A 243 21.00 4.08 20.53
N ALA A 244 21.87 3.13 20.85
CA ALA A 244 21.63 2.16 21.92
C ALA A 244 21.61 2.80 23.32
N LYS A 245 22.43 3.83 23.57
CA LYS A 245 22.38 4.64 24.80
C LYS A 245 21.07 5.39 24.92
N GLN A 246 20.65 6.12 23.88
CA GLN A 246 19.40 6.86 23.85
C GLN A 246 18.20 5.94 24.15
N LYS A 247 18.11 4.80 23.46
CA LYS A 247 17.07 3.79 23.68
C LYS A 247 17.12 3.16 25.08
N ALA A 248 18.30 3.07 25.71
CA ALA A 248 18.42 2.62 27.10
C ALA A 248 17.93 3.69 28.10
N GLU A 249 18.24 4.96 27.87
CA GLU A 249 17.78 6.09 28.68
C GLU A 249 16.26 6.32 28.58
N GLU A 250 15.69 6.22 27.38
CA GLU A 250 14.24 6.25 27.14
C GLU A 250 13.53 5.14 27.90
N ARG A 251 14.02 3.89 27.80
CA ARG A 251 13.48 2.74 28.53
C ARG A 251 13.58 2.93 30.05
N ARG A 252 14.70 3.49 30.55
CA ARG A 252 14.86 3.82 31.98
C ARG A 252 13.83 4.87 32.44
N LYS A 253 13.62 5.93 31.67
CA LYS A 253 12.57 6.95 31.94
C LYS A 253 11.18 6.33 31.95
N GLN A 254 10.85 5.49 30.96
CA GLN A 254 9.56 4.77 30.88
C GLN A 254 9.34 3.77 32.04
N SER A 255 10.40 3.15 32.57
CA SER A 255 10.33 2.30 33.77
C SER A 255 10.29 3.07 35.10
N GLN A 256 10.49 4.39 35.07
CA GLN A 256 10.38 5.29 36.23
C GLN A 256 9.08 6.11 36.21
N SER A 257 8.26 5.96 35.17
CA SER A 257 6.95 6.60 35.00
C SER A 257 5.81 5.56 34.95
N ARG A 258 5.98 4.44 35.65
CA ARG A 258 5.06 3.30 35.78
C ARG A 258 5.12 2.76 37.20
#